data_AF-A0A8J6AZ09-F1
#
_entry.id   AF-A0A8J6AZ09-F1
#
_cell.length_a   1.000
_cell.length_b   1.000
_cell.length_c   1.000
_cell.angle_alpha   90.00
_cell.angle_beta   90.00
_cell.angle_gamma   90.00
#
_symmetry.space_group_name_H-M   'P 1'
#
loop_
_entity.id
_entity.type
_entity.pdbx_description
1 polymer ?
#
loop_
_entity_poly.entity_id
_entity_poly.type
_entity_poly.pdbx_seq_one_letter_code
_entity_poly.pdbx_strand_id
1 'polypeptide(L)'
;MYLTLYLLPHQVCSNGTRVFVQRDILQKFTDQVVKKVKKIKIGDPLLEDTRMGALINRPQLDKVFAFIKGAKEQGAKVLTGGEPYVPEDPKLKAGFFMTPCVL
;
A
#
# COMPACT_ATOMS: atom_id res chain seq x y z
N MET A 1 13.54 10.61 3.09
CA MET A 1 13.28 9.16 3.25
C MET A 1 11.79 8.77 3.33
N TYR A 2 10.83 9.70 3.19
CA TYR A 2 9.40 9.31 3.04
C TYR A 2 9.03 8.95 1.60
N LEU A 3 9.76 9.48 0.62
CA LEU A 3 9.39 9.42 -0.80
C LEU A 3 9.46 8.00 -1.38
N THR A 4 10.42 7.17 -0.94
CA THR A 4 10.67 5.86 -1.57
C THR A 4 9.54 4.86 -1.37
N LEU A 5 8.84 4.88 -0.23
CA LEU A 5 7.73 3.95 0.04
C LEU A 5 6.46 4.25 -0.78
N TYR A 6 6.26 5.47 -1.26
CA TYR A 6 4.96 5.90 -1.83
C TYR A 6 4.99 6.14 -3.35
N LEU A 7 6.10 5.87 -4.02
CA LEU A 7 6.22 6.09 -5.46
C LEU A 7 5.58 4.95 -6.25
N LEU A 8 4.77 5.32 -7.25
CA LEU A 8 4.24 4.48 -8.34
C LEU A 8 3.68 3.12 -7.88
N PRO A 9 2.37 3.00 -7.63
CA PRO A 9 1.70 1.91 -6.86
C PRO A 9 2.56 0.86 -6.12
N HIS A 10 3.72 1.22 -5.55
CA HIS A 10 4.75 0.31 -5.03
C HIS A 10 5.37 -0.66 -6.06
N GLN A 11 5.35 -0.34 -7.35
CA GLN A 11 5.84 -1.12 -8.49
C GLN A 11 7.18 -0.58 -9.05
N VAL A 12 8.11 -0.22 -8.15
CA VAL A 12 9.44 0.30 -8.51
C VAL A 12 10.51 -0.61 -7.92
N CYS A 13 11.52 -0.97 -8.71
CA CYS A 13 12.61 -1.85 -8.26
C CYS A 13 13.45 -1.25 -7.13
N SER A 14 13.56 0.09 -7.08
CA SER A 14 14.26 0.83 -6.03
C SER A 14 13.42 1.06 -4.78
N ASN A 15 12.21 0.47 -4.69
CA ASN A 15 11.37 0.63 -3.51
C ASN A 15 11.99 -0.09 -2.30
N GLY A 16 12.07 0.62 -1.17
CA GLY A 16 12.57 0.09 0.09
C GLY A 16 11.53 -0.80 0.77
N THR A 17 11.29 -1.99 0.22
CA THR A 17 10.23 -2.92 0.66
C THR A 17 10.44 -3.49 2.06
N ARG A 18 11.65 -3.35 2.62
CA ARG A 18 11.97 -3.69 4.02
C ARG A 18 12.53 -2.46 4.71
N VAL A 19 11.88 -2.03 5.79
CA VAL A 19 12.24 -0.84 6.56
C VAL A 19 12.71 -1.29 7.94
N PHE A 20 14.00 -1.11 8.23
CA PHE A 20 14.56 -1.36 9.56
C PHE A 20 14.46 -0.10 10.41
N VAL A 21 13.93 -0.24 11.62
CA VAL A 21 13.69 0.87 12.55
C VAL A 21 14.37 0.54 13.87
N GLN A 22 15.11 1.51 14.42
CA GLN A 22 15.74 1.35 15.73
C GLN A 22 14.66 1.13 16.80
N ARG A 23 14.91 0.16 17.70
CA ARG A 23 13.95 -0.32 18.70
C ARG A 23 13.33 0.81 19.53
N ASP A 24 14.12 1.81 19.90
CA ASP A 24 13.69 2.92 20.77
C ASP A 24 12.64 3.84 20.12
N ILE A 25 12.59 3.89 18.79
CA ILE A 25 11.64 4.73 18.04
C ILE A 25 10.57 3.92 17.32
N LEU A 26 10.59 2.58 17.44
CA LEU A 26 9.72 1.68 16.68
C LEU A 26 8.24 2.07 16.79
N GLN A 27 7.73 2.21 18.01
CA GLN A 27 6.31 2.51 18.23
C GLN A 27 5.91 3.86 17.60
N LYS A 28 6.66 4.93 17.91
CA LYS A 28 6.39 6.28 17.40
C LYS A 28 6.48 6.33 15.88
N PHE A 29 7.45 5.64 15.30
CA PHE A 29 7.63 5.58 13.85
C PHE A 29 6.46 4.85 13.20
N THR A 30 6.14 3.65 13.68
CA THR A 30 5.07 2.81 13.14
C THR A 30 3.72 3.53 13.19
N ASP A 31 3.38 4.18 14.30
CA ASP A 31 2.13 4.93 14.43
C ASP A 31 2.03 6.08 13.43
N GLN A 32 3.13 6.81 13.22
CA GLN A 32 3.19 7.89 12.23
C GLN A 32 3.11 7.38 10.80
N VAL A 33 3.74 6.24 10.49
CA VAL A 33 3.66 5.60 9.17
C VAL A 33 2.23 5.14 8.91
N VAL A 34 1.61 4.39 9.83
CA VAL A 34 0.22 3.94 9.69
C VAL A 34 -0.72 5.11 9.49
N LYS A 35 -0.57 6.20 10.27
CA LYS A 35 -1.38 7.41 10.13
C LYS A 35 -1.22 8.09 8.77
N LYS A 36 -0.01 8.09 8.19
CA LYS A 36 0.24 8.64 6.85
C LYS A 36 -0.30 7.74 5.76
N VAL A 37 -0.08 6.42 5.86
CA VAL A 37 -0.56 5.41 4.90
C VAL A 37 -2.08 5.44 4.79
N LYS A 38 -2.80 5.54 5.91
CA LYS A 38 -4.27 5.64 5.94
C LYS A 38 -4.83 6.89 5.26
N LYS A 39 -4.01 7.95 5.09
CA LYS A 39 -4.41 9.20 4.44
C LYS A 39 -4.14 9.23 2.93
N ILE A 40 -3.56 8.16 2.37
CA ILE A 40 -3.28 8.09 0.94
C ILE A 40 -4.61 8.04 0.19
N LYS A 41 -4.82 9.04 -0.67
CA LYS A 41 -5.97 9.06 -1.57
C LYS A 41 -5.74 8.10 -2.73
N ILE A 42 -6.62 7.11 -2.83
CA ILE A 42 -6.62 6.10 -3.89
C ILE A 42 -7.71 6.47 -4.91
N GLY A 43 -7.40 6.53 -6.20
CA GLY A 43 -8.38 6.97 -7.18
C GLY A 43 -7.83 7.13 -8.59
N ASP A 44 -8.45 8.03 -9.35
CA ASP A 44 -8.08 8.32 -10.73
C ASP A 44 -6.67 8.92 -10.78
N PRO A 45 -5.72 8.30 -11.51
CA PRO A 45 -4.36 8.81 -11.63
C PRO A 45 -4.25 10.18 -12.31
N LEU A 46 -5.29 10.64 -13.01
CA LEU A 46 -5.34 11.96 -13.65
C LEU A 46 -5.67 13.10 -12.68
N LEU A 47 -6.18 12.79 -11.48
CA LEU A 47 -6.48 13.80 -10.47
C LEU A 47 -5.22 14.19 -9.68
N GLU A 48 -4.97 15.49 -9.53
CA GLU A 48 -3.81 16.03 -8.82
C GLU A 48 -3.75 15.66 -7.33
N ASP A 49 -4.88 15.29 -6.73
CA ASP A 49 -4.98 14.91 -5.32
C ASP A 49 -4.88 13.39 -5.10
N THR A 50 -4.94 12.59 -6.16
CA THR A 50 -4.66 11.16 -6.10
C THR A 50 -3.19 10.93 -5.80
N ARG A 51 -2.91 9.99 -4.88
CA ARG A 51 -1.55 9.57 -4.51
C ARG A 51 -1.26 8.12 -4.85
N MET A 52 -2.30 7.32 -5.08
CA MET A 52 -2.17 5.92 -5.49
C MET A 52 -3.25 5.57 -6.53
N GLY A 53 -2.82 5.06 -7.68
CA GLY A 53 -3.70 4.53 -8.71
C GLY A 53 -3.89 3.01 -8.61
N ALA A 54 -4.52 2.42 -9.63
CA ALA A 54 -4.64 0.97 -9.76
C ALA A 54 -3.28 0.31 -10.01
N LEU A 55 -3.20 -0.99 -9.69
CA LEU A 55 -2.10 -1.85 -10.13
C LEU A 55 -2.24 -2.15 -11.63
N ILE A 56 -1.10 -2.46 -12.26
CA ILE A 56 -1.00 -2.68 -13.71
C ILE A 56 -2.01 -3.70 -14.29
N ASN A 57 -2.30 -4.81 -13.59
CA ASN A 57 -3.21 -5.84 -14.05
C ASN A 57 -3.72 -6.74 -12.91
N ARG A 58 -4.72 -7.58 -13.23
CA ARG A 58 -5.31 -8.55 -12.29
C ARG A 58 -4.30 -9.57 -11.75
N PRO A 59 -3.47 -10.25 -12.56
CA PRO A 59 -2.48 -11.20 -12.04
C PRO A 59 -1.52 -10.58 -11.03
N GLN A 60 -1.10 -9.34 -11.23
CA GLN A 60 -0.23 -8.63 -10.29
C GLN A 60 -0.94 -8.32 -8.98
N LEU A 61 -2.21 -7.91 -9.04
CA LEU A 61 -3.05 -7.71 -7.85
C LEU A 61 -3.19 -9.01 -7.04
N ASP A 62 -3.54 -10.12 -7.70
CA ASP A 62 -3.70 -11.43 -7.05
C ASP A 62 -2.36 -11.91 -6.44
N LYS A 63 -1.24 -11.68 -7.13
CA LYS A 63 0.11 -11.99 -6.62
C LYS A 63 0.43 -11.20 -5.35
N VAL A 64 0.10 -9.91 -5.30
CA VAL A 64 0.31 -9.08 -4.10
C VAL A 64 -0.54 -9.59 -2.94
N PHE A 65 -1.81 -9.93 -3.17
CA PHE A 65 -2.64 -10.52 -2.12
C PHE A 65 -2.12 -11.87 -1.64
N ALA A 66 -1.57 -12.70 -2.52
CA ALA A 66 -0.92 -13.96 -2.12
C ALA A 66 0.29 -13.72 -1.20
N PHE A 67 1.12 -12.70 -1.46
CA PHE A 67 2.21 -12.33 -0.56
C PHE A 67 1.72 -11.86 0.81
N ILE A 68 0.69 -11.00 0.84
CA ILE A 68 0.11 -10.51 2.11
C ILE A 68 -0.47 -11.69 2.90
N LYS A 69 -1.16 -12.61 2.23
CA LYS A 69 -1.70 -13.82 2.85
C LYS A 69 -0.58 -14.70 3.43
N GLY A 70 0.47 -14.98 2.65
CA GLY A 70 1.61 -15.77 3.11
C GLY A 70 2.34 -15.11 4.28
N ALA A 71 2.46 -13.79 4.30
CA ALA A 71 3.06 -13.06 5.43
C ALA A 71 2.21 -13.20 6.71
N LYS A 72 0.88 -13.10 6.62
CA LYS A 72 -0.04 -13.35 7.75
C LYS A 72 0.13 -14.78 8.29
N GLU A 73 0.19 -15.78 7.40
CA GLU A 73 0.38 -17.18 7.76
C GLU A 73 1.74 -17.44 8.45
N GLN A 74 2.76 -16.66 8.11
CA GLN A 74 4.08 -16.67 8.75
C GLN A 74 4.13 -15.87 10.07
N GLY A 75 3.02 -15.27 10.51
CA GLY A 75 2.91 -14.54 11.78
C GLY A 75 3.11 -13.02 11.68
N ALA A 76 3.18 -12.44 10.49
CA ALA A 76 3.22 -10.99 10.32
C ALA A 76 1.88 -10.34 10.74
N LYS A 77 1.95 -9.17 11.38
CA LYS A 77 0.77 -8.45 11.85
C LYS A 77 0.40 -7.33 10.88
N VAL A 78 -0.76 -7.43 10.25
CA VAL A 78 -1.25 -6.31 9.44
C VAL A 78 -1.67 -5.15 10.32
N LEU A 79 -0.97 -4.02 10.18
CA LEU A 79 -1.24 -2.79 10.92
C LEU A 79 -2.27 -1.91 10.19
N THR A 80 -2.29 -1.95 8.85
CA THR A 80 -3.31 -1.27 8.03
C THR A 80 -3.33 -1.82 6.61
N GLY A 81 -4.52 -1.77 5.97
CA GLY A 81 -4.74 -2.03 4.55
C GLY A 81 -4.42 -3.46 4.09
N GLY A 82 -4.01 -3.60 2.82
CA GLY A 82 -3.78 -4.92 2.22
C GLY A 82 -5.04 -5.64 1.76
N GLU A 83 -6.08 -4.87 1.43
CA GLU A 83 -7.41 -5.36 1.04
C GLU A 83 -7.83 -4.78 -0.33
N PRO A 84 -8.73 -5.44 -1.06
CA PRO A 84 -9.34 -4.86 -2.26
C PRO A 84 -9.98 -3.51 -1.94
N TYR A 85 -9.77 -2.53 -2.81
CA TYR A 85 -10.39 -1.21 -2.71
C TYR A 85 -11.27 -0.98 -3.94
N VAL A 86 -12.45 -0.40 -3.75
CA VAL A 86 -13.32 0.01 -4.85
C VAL A 86 -13.51 1.52 -4.72
N PRO A 87 -12.92 2.33 -5.61
CA PRO A 87 -13.12 3.77 -5.59
C PRO A 87 -14.60 4.13 -5.79
N GLU A 88 -15.03 5.26 -5.23
CA GLU A 88 -16.42 5.74 -5.31
C GLU A 88 -16.82 6.09 -6.76
N ASP A 89 -15.86 6.56 -7.57
CA ASP A 89 -16.11 6.89 -8.98
C ASP A 89 -16.50 5.62 -9.78
N PRO A 90 -17.72 5.58 -10.35
CA PRO A 90 -18.19 4.45 -11.16
C PRO A 90 -17.25 4.06 -12.31
N LYS A 91 -16.50 5.01 -12.87
CA LYS A 91 -15.56 4.76 -13.97
C LYS A 91 -14.39 3.89 -13.57
N LEU A 92 -14.03 3.90 -12.28
CA LEU A 92 -12.88 3.18 -11.74
C LEU A 92 -13.23 1.80 -11.17
N LYS A 93 -14.51 1.41 -11.14
CA LYS A 93 -14.95 0.13 -10.56
C LYS A 93 -14.32 -1.10 -11.21
N ALA A 94 -13.91 -1.00 -12.48
CA ALA A 94 -13.26 -2.07 -13.22
C ALA A 94 -11.73 -2.13 -13.00
N GLY A 95 -11.14 -1.18 -12.26
CA GLY A 95 -9.70 -1.11 -12.03
C GLY A 95 -9.20 -2.04 -10.92
N PHE A 96 -7.90 -2.32 -10.94
CA PHE A 96 -7.24 -3.23 -9.99
C PHE A 96 -6.70 -2.48 -8.77
N PHE A 97 -7.59 -2.03 -7.90
CA PHE A 97 -7.23 -1.23 -6.73
C PHE A 97 -7.09 -2.06 -5.45
N MET A 98 -6.20 -1.61 -4.57
CA MET A 98 -6.03 -2.15 -3.23
C MET A 98 -5.68 -1.04 -2.25
N THR A 99 -5.96 -1.25 -0.98
CA THR A 99 -5.49 -0.38 0.09
C THR A 99 -4.00 -0.63 0.38
N PRO A 100 -3.20 0.42 0.61
CA PRO A 100 -1.78 0.28 0.91
C PRO A 100 -1.58 -0.47 2.23
N CYS A 101 -0.66 -1.42 2.24
CA CYS A 101 -0.46 -2.37 3.34
C CYS A 101 0.76 -2.01 4.20
N VAL A 102 0.63 -2.11 5.51
CA VAL A 102 1.77 -2.13 6.46
C VAL A 102 1.69 -3.40 7.29
N LEU A 103 2.79 -4.16 7.32
CA LEU A 103 2.98 -5.41 8.06
C LEU A 103 3.94 -5.22 9.24
#